data_AF-A0A8T4BE11-F1
#
_entry.id   AF-A0A8T4BE11-F1
#
_cell.length_a   1.000
_cell.length_b   1.000
_cell.length_c   1.000
_cell.angle_alpha   90.00
_cell.angle_beta   90.00
_cell.angle_gamma   90.00
#
_symmetry.space_group_name_H-M   'P 1'
#
loop_
_entity.id
_entity.type
_entity.pdbx_description
1 polymer ?
#
loop_
_entity_poly.entity_id
_entity_poly.type
_entity_poly.pdbx_seq_one_letter_code
_entity_poly.pdbx_strand_id
1 'polypeptide(L)'
;MGFIQQWFGFNGWKSLSTKGSIFATIFYRILFVLGLAVSIITYSYASGGDDPSFIWITIVGLTWFLIFQFLINLIFINGSR
;
A
#
# COMPACT_ATOMS: atom_id res chain seq x y z
N MET A 1 7.56 16.58 12.20
CA MET A 1 6.52 16.09 11.28
C MET A 1 5.26 15.85 12.09
N GLY A 2 4.08 16.23 11.60
CA GLY A 2 2.82 15.87 12.26
C GLY A 2 2.59 14.36 12.20
N PHE A 3 1.85 13.81 13.17
CA PHE A 3 1.56 12.36 13.28
C PHE A 3 1.05 11.76 11.97
N ILE A 4 0.04 12.37 11.36
CA ILE A 4 -0.56 11.90 10.10
C ILE A 4 0.48 11.86 8.97
N GLN A 5 1.35 12.87 8.88
CA GLN A 5 2.36 12.96 7.84
C GLN A 5 3.51 11.96 8.03
N GLN A 6 3.82 11.60 9.28
CA GLN A 6 4.80 10.56 9.59
C GLN A 6 4.30 9.18 9.19
N TRP A 7 3.03 8.87 9.47
CA TRP A 7 2.48 7.53 9.29
C TRP A 7 1.80 7.31 7.92
N PHE A 8 1.14 8.33 7.38
CA PHE A 8 0.37 8.22 6.13
C PHE A 8 0.86 9.18 5.02
N GLY A 9 1.94 9.95 5.27
CA GLY A 9 2.54 10.83 4.26
C GLY A 9 3.38 10.08 3.22
N PHE A 10 3.98 10.78 2.26
CA PHE A 10 4.83 10.18 1.21
C PHE A 10 6.32 10.13 1.57
N ASN A 11 6.65 10.32 2.84
CA ASN A 11 8.03 10.44 3.30
C ASN A 11 8.82 9.14 3.12
N GLY A 12 8.21 7.97 3.33
CA GLY A 12 8.87 6.67 3.12
C GLY A 12 9.22 6.44 1.66
N TRP A 13 8.33 6.81 0.74
CA TRP A 13 8.61 6.78 -0.70
C TRP A 13 9.71 7.76 -1.11
N LYS A 14 9.73 8.96 -0.52
CA LYS A 14 10.80 9.94 -0.75
C LYS A 14 12.14 9.43 -0.24
N SER A 15 12.18 8.82 0.93
CA SER A 15 13.37 8.16 1.50
C SER A 15 13.87 7.05 0.58
N LEU A 16 12.96 6.17 0.11
CA LEU A 16 13.25 5.10 -0.84
C LEU A 16 13.85 5.62 -2.16
N SER A 17 13.27 6.67 -2.73
CA SER A 17 13.75 7.29 -3.96
C SER A 17 15.10 8.00 -3.76
N THR A 18 15.33 8.58 -2.59
CA THR A 18 16.58 9.31 -2.27
C THR A 18 17.75 8.35 -2.06
N LYS A 19 17.50 7.14 -1.55
CA LYS A 19 18.50 6.06 -1.46
C LYS A 19 18.97 5.53 -2.83
N GLY A 20 18.38 5.99 -3.94
CA GLY A 20 18.80 5.63 -5.30
C GLY A 20 18.46 4.21 -5.73
N SER A 21 17.76 3.43 -4.91
CA SER A 21 17.40 2.04 -5.25
C SER A 21 16.13 2.00 -6.11
N ILE A 22 16.33 2.11 -7.42
CA ILE A 22 15.27 1.98 -8.43
C ILE A 22 14.62 0.60 -8.33
N PHE A 23 15.42 -0.46 -8.13
CA PHE A 23 14.92 -1.83 -7.97
C PHE A 23 13.97 -1.97 -6.78
N ALA A 24 14.33 -1.41 -5.62
CA ALA A 24 13.45 -1.44 -4.46
C ALA A 24 12.15 -0.64 -4.73
N THR A 25 12.26 0.52 -5.37
CA THR A 25 11.08 1.32 -5.75
C THR A 25 10.12 0.55 -6.65
N ILE A 26 10.63 -0.14 -7.67
CA ILE A 26 9.83 -0.98 -8.56
C ILE A 26 9.22 -2.16 -7.80
N PHE A 27 10.03 -2.84 -6.97
CA PHE A 27 9.59 -3.97 -6.18
C PHE A 27 8.40 -3.63 -5.26
N TYR A 28 8.48 -2.53 -4.50
CA TYR A 28 7.37 -2.10 -3.64
C TYR A 28 6.14 -1.66 -4.43
N ARG A 29 6.29 -1.10 -5.63
CA ARG A 29 5.16 -0.80 -6.51
C ARG A 29 4.46 -2.06 -7.00
N ILE A 30 5.23 -3.09 -7.38
CA ILE A 30 4.68 -4.38 -7.79
C ILE A 30 3.95 -5.03 -6.61
N LEU A 31 4.55 -5.03 -5.41
CA LEU A 31 3.90 -5.57 -4.21
C LEU A 31 2.58 -4.87 -3.89
N PHE A 32 2.52 -3.54 -4.05
CA PHE A 32 1.27 -2.80 -3.86
C PHE A 32 0.16 -3.30 -4.78
N VAL A 33 0.45 -3.43 -6.08
CA VAL A 33 -0.51 -3.89 -7.10
C VAL A 33 -0.91 -5.35 -6.86
N LEU A 34 0.05 -6.22 -6.55
CA LEU A 34 -0.22 -7.63 -6.25
C LEU A 34 -1.11 -7.78 -5.01
N GLY A 35 -0.80 -7.07 -3.93
CA GLY A 35 -1.61 -7.10 -2.70
C GLY A 35 -3.04 -6.60 -2.93
N LEU A 36 -3.22 -5.56 -3.74
CA LEU A 36 -4.55 -5.07 -4.11
C LEU A 36 -5.30 -6.11 -4.95
N ALA A 37 -4.65 -6.70 -5.96
CA ALA A 37 -5.24 -7.74 -6.80
C ALA A 37 -5.68 -8.94 -5.98
N VAL A 38 -4.83 -9.43 -5.07
CA VAL A 38 -5.17 -10.53 -4.15
C VAL A 38 -6.39 -10.15 -3.31
N SER A 39 -6.43 -8.95 -2.75
CA SER A 39 -7.55 -8.50 -1.91
C SER A 39 -8.89 -8.50 -2.66
N ILE A 40 -8.89 -8.07 -3.93
CA ILE A 40 -10.09 -8.06 -4.78
C ILE A 40 -10.50 -9.49 -5.15
N ILE A 41 -9.54 -10.34 -5.57
CA ILE A 41 -9.80 -11.73 -5.96
C ILE A 41 -10.35 -12.52 -4.76
N THR A 42 -9.77 -12.36 -3.57
CA THR A 42 -10.23 -13.04 -2.35
C THR A 42 -11.69 -12.73 -2.05
N TYR A 43 -12.15 -11.50 -2.29
CA TYR A 43 -13.56 -11.17 -2.15
C TYR A 43 -14.43 -12.02 -3.08
N SER A 44 -14.14 -12.03 -4.38
CA SER A 44 -14.93 -12.80 -5.37
C SER A 44 -15.00 -14.29 -5.03
N TYR A 45 -13.91 -14.87 -4.52
CA TYR A 45 -13.92 -16.26 -4.07
C TYR A 45 -14.78 -16.46 -2.81
N ALA A 46 -14.70 -15.55 -1.84
CA ALA A 46 -15.45 -15.64 -0.58
C ALA A 46 -16.95 -15.36 -0.75
N SER A 47 -17.34 -14.53 -1.73
CA SER A 47 -18.73 -14.21 -2.06
C SER A 47 -19.40 -15.24 -2.97
N GLY A 48 -18.76 -16.38 -3.26
CA GLY A 48 -19.35 -17.43 -4.10
C GLY A 48 -19.33 -17.12 -5.60
N GLY A 49 -18.43 -16.25 -6.05
CA GLY A 49 -18.26 -15.87 -7.46
C GLY A 49 -18.94 -14.56 -7.85
N ASP A 50 -19.59 -13.86 -6.91
CA ASP A 50 -20.17 -12.55 -7.17
C ASP A 50 -19.10 -11.49 -7.45
N ASP A 51 -19.35 -10.68 -8.47
CA ASP A 51 -18.47 -9.56 -8.80
C ASP A 51 -18.49 -8.49 -7.69
N PRO A 52 -17.32 -7.98 -7.26
CA PRO A 52 -17.25 -6.94 -6.26
C PRO A 52 -17.91 -5.66 -6.77
N SER A 53 -18.85 -5.12 -5.98
CA SER A 53 -19.47 -3.84 -6.28
C SER A 53 -18.42 -2.72 -6.32
N PHE A 54 -18.71 -1.66 -7.09
CA PHE A 54 -17.83 -0.49 -7.17
C PHE A 54 -17.54 0.14 -5.80
N ILE A 55 -18.55 0.17 -4.92
CA ILE A 55 -18.42 0.67 -3.55
C ILE A 55 -17.42 -0.19 -2.76
N TRP A 56 -17.53 -1.51 -2.87
CA TRP A 56 -16.60 -2.43 -2.22
C TRP A 56 -15.16 -2.25 -2.70
N ILE A 57 -14.95 -2.21 -4.02
CA ILE A 57 -13.62 -1.99 -4.62
C ILE A 57 -13.01 -0.67 -4.11
N THR A 58 -13.82 0.38 -4.01
CA THR A 58 -13.37 1.69 -3.52
C THR A 58 -12.94 1.61 -2.06
N ILE A 59 -13.72 0.97 -1.19
CA ILE A 59 -13.41 0.81 0.23
C ILE A 59 -12.12 0.00 0.42
N VAL A 60 -12.01 -1.13 -0.28
CA VAL A 60 -10.82 -1.99 -0.21
C VAL A 60 -9.59 -1.25 -0.74
N GLY A 61 -9.71 -0.55 -1.87
CA GLY A 61 -8.62 0.25 -2.44
C GLY A 61 -8.11 1.33 -1.50
N LEU A 62 -9.01 2.10 -0.88
CA LEU A 62 -8.64 3.13 0.09
C LEU A 62 -8.00 2.52 1.35
N THR A 63 -8.59 1.45 1.86
CA THR A 63 -8.08 0.77 3.07
C THR A 63 -6.70 0.18 2.82
N TRP A 64 -6.53 -0.53 1.70
CA TRP A 64 -5.24 -1.10 1.29
C TRP A 64 -4.19 -0.02 1.06
N PHE A 65 -4.56 1.08 0.41
CA PHE A 65 -3.67 2.23 0.24
C PHE A 65 -3.16 2.76 1.58
N LEU A 66 -4.05 2.97 2.56
CA LEU A 66 -3.66 3.47 3.88
C LEU A 66 -2.76 2.50 4.63
N ILE A 67 -3.07 1.20 4.60
CA ILE A 67 -2.26 0.15 5.22
C ILE A 67 -0.87 0.12 4.58
N PHE A 68 -0.81 0.09 3.25
CA PHE A 68 0.45 0.02 2.53
C PHE A 68 1.30 1.27 2.77
N GLN A 69 0.67 2.45 2.80
CA GLN A 69 1.34 3.71 3.08
C GLN A 69 1.94 3.71 4.50
N PHE A 70 1.19 3.19 5.47
CA PHE A 70 1.66 2.99 6.83
C PHE A 70 2.89 2.08 6.88
N LEU A 71 2.86 0.93 6.19
CA LEU A 71 3.97 -0.03 6.14
C LEU A 71 5.24 0.58 5.54
N ILE A 72 5.13 1.24 4.39
CA ILE A 72 6.27 1.90 3.73
C ILE A 72 6.88 2.95 4.65
N ASN A 73 6.06 3.79 5.28
CA ASN A 73 6.56 4.79 6.21
C ASN A 73 7.18 4.17 7.46
N LEU A 74 6.59 3.11 8.00
CA LEU A 74 7.17 2.38 9.13
C LEU A 74 8.56 1.83 8.79
N ILE A 75 8.72 1.18 7.63
CA ILE A 75 9.99 0.59 7.19
C ILE A 75 11.06 1.67 6.94
N PHE A 76 10.71 2.74 6.21
CA PHE A 76 11.70 3.69 5.70
C PHE A 76 11.90 4.95 6.54
N ILE A 77 11.04 5.22 7.52
CA ILE A 77 11.15 6.37 8.43
C ILE A 77 11.46 5.89 9.84
N ASN A 78 10.69 4.94 10.36
CA ASN A 78 10.86 4.49 11.75
C ASN A 78 11.88 3.36 11.87
N GLY A 79 12.00 2.49 10.87
CA GLY A 79 12.98 1.41 10.84
C GLY A 79 14.41 1.83 10.50
N SER A 80 14.65 3.10 10.16
CA SER A 80 16.00 3.63 9.88
C SER A 80 16.59 4.46 11.04
N ARG A 81 15.94 4.45 12.21
CA ARG A 81 16.46 5.05 13.43
C ARG A 81 17.25 4.05 14.25
#